data_AF-A0A7G7CRJ7-F1
#
_entry.id   AF-A0A7G7CRJ7-F1
#
_cell.length_a   1.000
_cell.length_b   1.000
_cell.length_c   1.000
_cell.angle_alpha   90.00
_cell.angle_beta   90.00
_cell.angle_gamma   90.00
#
_symmetry.space_group_name_H-M   'P 1'
#
loop_
_entity.id
_entity.type
_entity.pdbx_description
1 polymer ?
#
loop_
_entity_poly.entity_id
_entity_poly.type
_entity_poly.pdbx_seq_one_letter_code
_entity_poly.pdbx_strand_id
1 'polypeptide(L)'
;MRSISFTSIVSAALAVAATISLGSVNAAAFSSSGGARPVFDPSEYDTVSTTTTTKATSPVSVAIADATKSLSVAADSMPLYSSLPVDKLSKLSGEDNYSDSASWSFLSSPGKVVPGGKIVTQAGKTCSVGYIVEQAGVDHVLTAGHCGEVGTTFGYRNSAGTWTKLGNIVKSVNTADEDWALIKLETTKNVQSDLPVDNVSFSSRVMDADEAANADAICKLGQVSGLSCGKFSHVAPSGRVVFYGKATNGDSGGTVFAVKDGQLHPLGILEGGYSSSATLAVQPLDRIQNQTGASI
;
A
#
# COMPACT_ATOMS: atom_id res chain seq x y z
N MET A 1 5.04 72.17 5.76
CA MET A 1 3.57 71.97 5.80
C MET A 1 3.35 70.47 5.91
N ARG A 2 2.54 69.88 6.78
CA ARG A 2 1.78 70.26 7.98
C ARG A 2 1.67 68.96 8.78
N SER A 3 1.88 69.04 10.09
CA SER A 3 1.62 67.95 11.03
C SER A 3 0.11 67.65 11.06
N ILE A 4 -0.29 66.38 11.07
CA ILE A 4 -1.66 65.96 11.35
C ILE A 4 -1.59 64.92 12.46
N SER A 5 -2.16 65.31 13.60
CA SER A 5 -2.43 64.51 14.79
C SER A 5 -3.95 64.42 14.91
N PHE A 6 -4.54 63.22 14.93
CA PHE A 6 -5.93 62.96 15.35
C PHE A 6 -5.98 61.54 15.94
N THR A 7 -6.05 61.42 17.27
CA THR A 7 -7.27 61.25 18.10
C THR A 7 -7.70 59.79 18.23
N SER A 8 -7.41 59.22 19.40
CA SER A 8 -7.90 57.94 19.89
C SER A 8 -9.42 57.89 19.95
N ILE A 9 -10.02 56.83 19.40
CA ILE A 9 -11.39 56.43 19.71
C ILE A 9 -11.31 55.11 20.49
N VAL A 10 -11.73 55.19 21.75
CA VAL A 10 -12.02 54.06 22.63
C VAL A 10 -13.37 53.49 22.18
N SER A 11 -13.40 52.23 21.73
CA SER A 11 -14.67 51.51 21.52
C SER A 11 -14.84 50.46 22.63
N ALA A 12 -15.93 50.65 23.37
CA ALA A 12 -16.37 49.83 24.48
C ALA A 12 -16.85 48.45 24.02
N ALA A 13 -16.66 47.49 24.91
CA ALA A 13 -17.10 46.10 24.80
C ALA A 13 -18.62 45.96 24.80
N LEU A 14 -19.12 44.98 24.02
CA LEU A 14 -20.43 44.38 24.24
C LEU A 14 -20.26 42.85 24.15
N ALA A 15 -20.17 42.20 25.31
CA ALA A 15 -20.22 40.74 25.41
C ALA A 15 -21.69 40.33 25.53
N VAL A 16 -22.21 39.63 24.52
CA VAL A 16 -23.52 38.97 24.58
C VAL A 16 -23.31 37.56 25.14
N ALA A 17 -23.70 37.35 26.38
CA ALA A 17 -23.79 36.03 26.98
C ALA A 17 -25.11 35.38 26.53
N ALA A 18 -25.03 34.35 25.68
CA ALA A 18 -26.16 33.49 25.36
C ALA A 18 -26.25 32.36 26.40
N THR A 19 -27.28 32.42 27.24
CA THR A 19 -27.69 31.34 28.14
C THR A 19 -28.45 30.28 27.34
N ILE A 20 -27.86 29.10 27.14
CA ILE A 20 -28.58 27.93 26.62
C ILE A 20 -29.17 27.17 27.81
N SER A 21 -30.50 27.13 27.90
CA SER A 21 -31.20 26.30 28.87
C SER A 21 -31.11 24.82 28.49
N LEU A 22 -30.65 23.99 29.41
CA LEU A 22 -30.78 22.54 29.32
C LEU A 22 -32.24 22.14 29.56
N GLY A 23 -32.98 21.92 28.48
CA GLY A 23 -34.28 21.25 28.51
C GLY A 23 -34.08 19.74 28.52
N SER A 24 -34.52 19.08 29.58
CA SER A 24 -34.60 17.64 29.73
C SER A 24 -35.63 17.05 28.76
N VAL A 25 -35.16 16.23 27.81
CA VAL A 25 -36.03 15.38 26.98
C VAL A 25 -36.01 13.96 27.52
N ASN A 26 -37.22 13.46 27.81
CA ASN A 26 -37.47 12.11 28.29
C ASN A 26 -36.99 11.06 27.29
N ALA A 27 -36.26 10.07 27.78
CA ALA A 27 -35.95 8.84 27.07
C ALA A 27 -37.23 8.03 26.87
N ALA A 28 -37.71 7.95 25.63
CA ALA A 28 -38.60 6.88 25.19
C ALA A 28 -37.74 5.75 24.64
N ALA A 29 -37.84 4.58 25.27
CA ALA A 29 -37.16 3.37 24.86
C ALA A 29 -37.67 2.91 23.48
N PHE A 30 -36.75 2.71 22.54
CA PHE A 30 -36.97 1.90 21.35
C PHE A 30 -35.99 0.73 21.40
N SER A 31 -36.55 -0.48 21.43
CA SER A 31 -35.85 -1.75 21.53
C SER A 31 -35.80 -2.44 20.16
N SER A 32 -34.62 -3.04 19.88
CA SER A 32 -34.28 -4.01 18.82
C SER A 32 -34.22 -3.45 17.38
N SER A 33 -33.22 -3.79 16.56
CA SER A 33 -32.47 -5.04 16.43
C SER A 33 -31.00 -4.80 16.03
N GLY A 34 -30.13 -5.68 16.54
CA GLY A 34 -28.68 -5.51 16.51
C GLY A 34 -28.02 -5.80 15.17
N GLY A 35 -27.12 -4.91 14.78
CA GLY A 35 -25.92 -5.21 14.02
C GLY A 35 -24.78 -4.49 14.75
N ALA A 36 -24.00 -5.22 15.54
CA ALA A 36 -22.84 -4.64 16.22
C ALA A 36 -21.86 -4.14 15.15
N ARG A 37 -21.61 -2.82 15.11
CA ARG A 37 -20.48 -2.26 14.38
C ARG A 37 -19.21 -2.77 15.09
N PRO A 38 -18.23 -3.36 14.39
CA PRO A 38 -17.02 -3.83 15.05
C PRO A 38 -16.35 -2.65 15.74
N VAL A 39 -16.15 -2.80 17.05
CA VAL A 39 -15.35 -1.88 17.86
C VAL A 39 -13.89 -2.12 17.48
N PHE A 40 -13.21 -1.05 17.08
CA PHE A 40 -11.82 -1.04 16.68
C PHE A 40 -10.90 -1.41 17.86
N ASP A 41 -10.18 -2.52 17.75
CA ASP A 41 -9.13 -2.92 18.69
C ASP A 41 -7.75 -2.86 18.01
N PRO A 42 -6.90 -1.86 18.35
CA PRO A 42 -5.56 -1.73 17.78
C PRO A 42 -4.57 -2.81 18.24
N SER A 43 -4.96 -3.76 19.11
CA SER A 43 -4.14 -4.92 19.49
C SER A 43 -4.27 -6.12 18.55
N GLU A 44 -5.15 -6.06 17.53
CA GLU A 44 -5.38 -7.14 16.55
C GLU A 44 -4.34 -7.17 15.40
N TYR A 45 -3.35 -6.27 15.41
CA TYR A 45 -2.18 -6.36 14.53
C TYR A 45 -1.23 -7.45 15.04
N ASP A 46 -1.44 -8.71 14.61
CA ASP A 46 -0.54 -9.79 15.02
C ASP A 46 0.54 -10.08 13.98
N THR A 47 1.79 -9.97 14.40
CA THR A 47 2.94 -10.65 13.77
C THR A 47 2.82 -12.14 14.02
N VAL A 48 2.17 -12.87 13.12
CA VAL A 48 1.98 -14.31 13.26
C VAL A 48 3.34 -15.04 13.33
N SER A 49 3.59 -15.60 14.51
CA SER A 49 4.80 -16.35 14.87
C SER A 49 4.75 -17.79 14.33
N THR A 50 5.87 -18.23 13.78
CA THR A 50 6.07 -19.54 13.15
C THR A 50 5.93 -20.69 14.14
N THR A 51 5.04 -21.64 13.85
CA THR A 51 5.16 -23.01 14.40
C THR A 51 5.04 -24.00 13.26
N THR A 52 6.12 -24.71 12.91
CA THR A 52 5.97 -25.98 12.21
C THR A 52 6.97 -26.99 12.74
N THR A 53 6.35 -28.02 13.32
CA THR A 53 6.86 -29.21 13.96
C THR A 53 7.69 -30.08 13.02
N THR A 54 8.80 -30.60 13.54
CA THR A 54 9.60 -31.66 12.96
C THR A 54 8.85 -32.98 12.91
N LYS A 55 8.79 -33.63 11.74
CA LYS A 55 8.76 -35.10 11.69
C LYS A 55 9.36 -35.62 10.39
N ALA A 56 10.47 -36.34 10.55
CA ALA A 56 11.17 -37.04 9.49
C ALA A 56 10.50 -38.40 9.19
N THR A 57 10.41 -38.75 7.90
CA THR A 57 10.42 -40.14 7.41
C THR A 57 10.95 -40.16 5.97
N SER A 58 11.80 -41.15 5.70
CA SER A 58 12.71 -41.38 4.56
C SER A 58 12.06 -41.66 3.17
N PRO A 59 12.85 -41.73 2.07
CA PRO A 59 12.47 -41.27 0.74
C PRO A 59 11.93 -42.35 -0.19
N VAL A 60 11.08 -41.94 -1.13
CA VAL A 60 10.77 -42.69 -2.36
C VAL A 60 11.52 -42.01 -3.50
N SER A 61 12.48 -42.73 -4.09
CA SER A 61 13.22 -42.34 -5.28
C SER A 61 12.38 -42.58 -6.53
N VAL A 62 12.15 -41.52 -7.31
CA VAL A 62 11.73 -41.64 -8.71
C VAL A 62 12.85 -41.05 -9.57
N ALA A 63 13.41 -41.89 -10.43
CA ALA A 63 14.43 -41.53 -11.39
C ALA A 63 13.89 -40.51 -12.40
N ILE A 64 14.58 -39.39 -12.54
CA ILE A 64 14.37 -38.45 -13.65
C ILE A 64 15.56 -38.61 -14.60
N ALA A 65 15.26 -39.08 -15.81
CA ALA A 65 16.23 -39.28 -16.87
C ALA A 65 16.84 -37.95 -17.33
N ASP A 66 18.13 -38.04 -17.63
CA ASP A 66 19.00 -37.06 -18.22
C ASP A 66 18.41 -36.47 -19.51
N ALA A 67 18.21 -35.15 -19.52
CA ALA A 67 18.05 -34.36 -20.73
C ALA A 67 18.87 -33.08 -20.55
N THR A 68 20.17 -33.23 -20.74
CA THR A 68 21.11 -32.15 -21.07
C THR A 68 20.63 -31.43 -22.33
N LYS A 69 19.75 -30.45 -22.15
CA LYS A 69 19.54 -29.36 -23.09
C LYS A 69 19.73 -28.06 -22.33
N SER A 70 20.92 -27.52 -22.48
CA SER A 70 21.31 -26.18 -22.06
C SER A 70 20.28 -25.15 -22.55
N LEU A 71 19.34 -24.80 -21.67
CA LEU A 71 18.53 -23.59 -21.83
C LEU A 71 19.38 -22.41 -21.35
N SER A 72 20.20 -21.87 -22.25
CA SER A 72 20.65 -20.49 -22.13
C SER A 72 19.46 -19.58 -22.44
N VAL A 73 18.58 -19.37 -21.46
CA VAL A 73 17.57 -18.31 -21.54
C VAL A 73 18.27 -17.02 -21.18
N ALA A 74 18.46 -16.16 -22.18
CA ALA A 74 18.94 -14.81 -21.97
C ALA A 74 18.05 -14.12 -20.92
N ALA A 75 18.68 -13.62 -19.87
CA ALA A 75 18.03 -12.98 -18.72
C ALA A 75 17.48 -11.56 -19.01
N ASP A 76 17.25 -11.21 -20.28
CA ASP A 76 16.91 -9.84 -20.72
C ASP A 76 15.57 -9.72 -21.48
N SER A 77 14.79 -10.78 -21.59
CA SER A 77 13.47 -10.74 -22.24
C SER A 77 12.38 -11.20 -21.27
N MET A 78 11.90 -10.29 -20.43
CA MET A 78 10.68 -10.50 -19.62
C MET A 78 9.45 -10.55 -20.54
N PRO A 79 8.43 -11.37 -20.22
CA PRO A 79 7.22 -11.43 -21.02
C PRO A 79 6.46 -10.10 -20.98
N LEU A 80 5.78 -9.80 -22.10
CA LEU A 80 4.78 -8.75 -22.24
C LEU A 80 3.80 -8.76 -21.06
N TYR A 81 3.32 -7.58 -20.67
CA TYR A 81 2.76 -7.31 -19.35
C TYR A 81 1.47 -8.09 -19.07
N SER A 82 1.19 -8.29 -17.78
CA SER A 82 -0.06 -8.93 -17.34
C SER A 82 -1.23 -7.99 -17.58
N SER A 83 -2.24 -8.45 -18.33
CA SER A 83 -3.47 -7.68 -18.57
C SER A 83 -4.31 -7.59 -17.29
N LEU A 84 -4.75 -6.38 -16.93
CA LEU A 84 -5.74 -6.22 -15.86
C LEU A 84 -7.12 -6.70 -16.32
N PRO A 85 -7.87 -7.45 -15.49
CA PRO A 85 -9.19 -7.96 -15.86
C PRO A 85 -10.28 -6.92 -15.61
N VAL A 86 -10.20 -5.73 -16.21
CA VAL A 86 -11.07 -4.57 -15.94
C VAL A 86 -12.57 -4.93 -15.98
N ASP A 87 -12.99 -5.77 -16.94
CA ASP A 87 -14.37 -6.27 -17.06
C ASP A 87 -14.86 -7.10 -15.87
N LYS A 88 -13.94 -7.76 -15.15
CA LYS A 88 -14.26 -8.48 -13.91
C LYS A 88 -14.29 -7.52 -12.73
N LEU A 89 -13.39 -6.54 -12.71
CA LEU A 89 -13.26 -5.59 -11.60
C LEU A 89 -14.51 -4.73 -11.43
N SER A 90 -15.10 -4.27 -12.54
CA SER A 90 -16.37 -3.50 -12.53
C SER A 90 -17.57 -4.27 -11.97
N LYS A 91 -17.48 -5.60 -11.86
CA LYS A 91 -18.55 -6.48 -11.39
C LYS A 91 -18.40 -6.94 -9.94
N LEU A 92 -17.30 -6.60 -9.27
CA LEU A 92 -17.11 -6.95 -7.86
C LEU A 92 -18.22 -6.30 -7.02
N SER A 93 -18.68 -6.97 -5.96
CA SER A 93 -19.72 -6.46 -5.07
C SER A 93 -19.50 -6.92 -3.64
N GLY A 94 -19.89 -6.09 -2.65
CA GLY A 94 -19.74 -6.45 -1.24
C GLY A 94 -18.30 -6.87 -0.88
N GLU A 95 -18.16 -8.08 -0.34
CA GLU A 95 -16.87 -8.65 0.10
C GLU A 95 -16.14 -9.45 -1.01
N ASP A 96 -16.68 -9.44 -2.24
CA ASP A 96 -16.07 -10.11 -3.38
C ASP A 96 -14.67 -9.55 -3.64
N ASN A 97 -13.74 -10.45 -3.94
CA ASN A 97 -12.39 -10.10 -4.34
C ASN A 97 -11.90 -10.93 -5.52
N TYR A 98 -11.04 -10.32 -6.32
CA TYR A 98 -10.24 -10.95 -7.35
C TYR A 98 -8.82 -11.16 -6.83
N SER A 99 -8.19 -12.28 -7.17
CA SER A 99 -6.78 -12.53 -6.90
C SER A 99 -6.16 -13.37 -8.01
N ASP A 100 -4.96 -12.97 -8.42
CA ASP A 100 -4.14 -13.67 -9.40
C ASP A 100 -2.67 -13.56 -9.01
N SER A 101 -2.17 -14.57 -8.29
CA SER A 101 -0.75 -14.68 -7.95
C SER A 101 0.07 -15.34 -9.05
N ALA A 102 -0.54 -16.18 -9.88
CA ALA A 102 0.16 -16.99 -10.87
C ALA A 102 0.70 -16.13 -12.01
N SER A 103 -0.15 -15.27 -12.60
CA SER A 103 0.23 -14.35 -13.68
C SER A 103 1.15 -13.23 -13.19
N TRP A 104 1.30 -13.08 -11.88
CA TRP A 104 2.07 -12.03 -11.22
C TRP A 104 3.27 -12.58 -10.44
N SER A 105 3.58 -13.86 -10.61
CA SER A 105 4.66 -14.56 -9.88
C SER A 105 6.05 -13.96 -10.16
N PHE A 106 6.23 -13.25 -11.28
CA PHE A 106 7.47 -12.54 -11.60
C PHE A 106 7.85 -11.48 -10.56
N LEU A 107 6.87 -10.92 -9.83
CA LEU A 107 7.11 -9.93 -8.78
C LEU A 107 7.95 -10.48 -7.61
N SER A 108 8.02 -11.80 -7.44
CA SER A 108 8.88 -12.44 -6.43
C SER A 108 10.37 -12.41 -6.78
N SER A 109 10.73 -12.23 -8.05
CA SER A 109 12.11 -12.11 -8.54
C SER A 109 12.17 -11.28 -9.83
N PRO A 110 11.86 -9.98 -9.76
CA PRO A 110 11.66 -9.14 -10.95
C PRO A 110 12.96 -8.83 -11.70
N GLY A 111 14.13 -9.02 -11.06
CA GLY A 111 15.43 -8.63 -11.62
C GLY A 111 15.66 -7.13 -11.74
N LYS A 112 14.69 -6.32 -11.33
CA LYS A 112 14.67 -4.85 -11.35
C LYS A 112 13.77 -4.32 -10.24
N VAL A 113 13.81 -3.03 -10.00
CA VAL A 113 12.88 -2.33 -9.10
C VAL A 113 11.63 -2.00 -9.90
N VAL A 114 10.47 -2.47 -9.45
CA VAL A 114 9.20 -2.29 -10.14
C VAL A 114 8.06 -2.29 -9.11
N PRO A 115 7.02 -1.45 -9.24
CA PRO A 115 5.82 -1.51 -8.41
C PRO A 115 5.30 -2.94 -8.17
N GLY A 116 5.06 -3.28 -6.91
CA GLY A 116 4.69 -4.61 -6.41
C GLY A 116 5.83 -5.62 -6.34
N GLY A 117 7.00 -5.32 -6.89
CA GLY A 117 8.15 -6.21 -6.95
C GLY A 117 8.87 -6.36 -5.61
N LYS A 118 9.52 -7.51 -5.41
CA LYS A 118 10.26 -7.83 -4.18
C LYS A 118 11.47 -6.92 -3.99
N ILE A 119 11.57 -6.36 -2.79
CA ILE A 119 12.80 -5.80 -2.21
C ILE A 119 13.21 -6.63 -0.99
N VAL A 120 14.51 -6.77 -0.78
CA VAL A 120 15.07 -7.66 0.24
C VAL A 120 16.32 -7.09 0.89
N THR A 121 16.40 -7.18 2.22
CA THR A 121 17.61 -6.86 2.98
C THR A 121 18.62 -8.01 2.88
N GLN A 122 19.90 -7.75 3.20
CA GLN A 122 20.89 -8.84 3.24
C GLN A 122 20.55 -9.92 4.27
N ALA A 123 19.88 -9.53 5.38
CA ALA A 123 19.39 -10.44 6.42
C ALA A 123 18.14 -11.24 5.99
N GLY A 124 17.60 -11.00 4.79
CA GLY A 124 16.49 -11.78 4.24
C GLY A 124 15.09 -11.25 4.56
N LYS A 125 14.95 -10.09 5.19
CA LYS A 125 13.64 -9.43 5.36
C LYS A 125 13.14 -8.95 4.00
N THR A 126 11.88 -9.24 3.67
CA THR A 126 11.29 -8.95 2.37
C THR A 126 10.07 -8.06 2.48
N CYS A 127 9.97 -7.10 1.57
CA CYS A 127 8.79 -6.28 1.34
C CYS A 127 8.58 -6.11 -0.16
N SER A 128 7.56 -5.35 -0.53
CA SER A 128 7.27 -4.97 -1.91
C SER A 128 7.54 -3.49 -2.15
N VAL A 129 7.86 -3.15 -3.40
CA VAL A 129 7.93 -1.77 -3.88
C VAL A 129 6.51 -1.19 -3.99
N GLY A 130 6.30 0.00 -3.45
CA GLY A 130 5.05 0.74 -3.61
C GLY A 130 5.09 1.57 -4.87
N TYR A 131 5.64 2.77 -4.76
CA TYR A 131 5.84 3.67 -5.90
C TYR A 131 7.30 4.10 -5.98
N ILE A 132 7.74 4.43 -7.19
CA ILE A 132 8.92 5.28 -7.36
C ILE A 132 8.42 6.72 -7.23
N VAL A 133 9.05 7.49 -6.34
CA VAL A 133 8.67 8.88 -6.06
C VAL A 133 9.90 9.77 -6.09
N GLU A 134 9.76 10.97 -6.63
CA GLU A 134 10.79 12.00 -6.56
C GLU A 134 10.55 12.87 -5.32
N GLN A 135 11.61 13.15 -4.56
CA GLN A 135 11.58 14.16 -3.50
C GLN A 135 12.80 15.09 -3.66
N ALA A 136 12.55 16.34 -4.05
CA ALA A 136 13.58 17.36 -4.29
C ALA A 136 14.67 16.90 -5.30
N GLY A 137 14.27 16.37 -6.45
CA GLY A 137 15.17 15.91 -7.51
C GLY A 137 15.89 14.59 -7.21
N VAL A 138 15.44 13.84 -6.20
CA VAL A 138 16.02 12.54 -5.83
C VAL A 138 14.94 11.48 -5.82
N ASP A 139 15.17 10.41 -6.56
CA ASP A 139 14.24 9.28 -6.61
C ASP A 139 14.36 8.38 -5.38
N HIS A 140 13.19 7.93 -4.92
CA HIS A 140 13.03 7.04 -3.80
C HIS A 140 12.08 5.90 -4.16
N VAL A 141 12.25 4.76 -3.53
CA VAL A 141 11.19 3.76 -3.41
C VAL A 141 10.37 4.09 -2.17
N LEU A 142 9.08 4.28 -2.36
CA LEU A 142 8.09 4.29 -1.29
C LEU A 142 7.72 2.85 -0.93
N THR A 143 7.75 2.52 0.36
CA THR A 143 7.37 1.21 0.91
C THR A 143 6.80 1.40 2.32
N ALA A 144 6.40 0.32 3.01
CA ALA A 144 5.87 0.39 4.37
C ALA A 144 6.97 0.70 5.39
N GLY A 145 6.65 1.42 6.46
CA GLY A 145 7.58 1.83 7.50
C GLY A 145 8.10 0.64 8.31
N HIS A 146 7.24 -0.31 8.65
CA HIS A 146 7.61 -1.53 9.34
C HIS A 146 8.54 -2.43 8.53
N CYS A 147 8.79 -2.15 7.24
CA CYS A 147 9.81 -2.85 6.45
C CYS A 147 11.22 -2.60 6.98
N GLY A 148 11.49 -1.45 7.58
CA GLY A 148 12.77 -1.18 8.22
C GLY A 148 12.92 0.23 8.79
N GLU A 149 13.94 0.37 9.62
CA GLU A 149 14.32 1.65 10.23
C GLU A 149 15.27 2.43 9.31
N VAL A 150 15.47 3.71 9.61
CA VAL A 150 16.46 4.56 8.91
C VAL A 150 17.84 3.90 8.93
N GLY A 151 18.50 3.89 7.78
CA GLY A 151 19.78 3.20 7.56
C GLY A 151 19.65 1.76 7.06
N THR A 152 18.47 1.13 7.17
CA THR A 152 18.23 -0.22 6.63
C THR A 152 18.55 -0.24 5.14
N THR A 153 19.42 -1.18 4.73
CA THR A 153 19.79 -1.35 3.33
C THR A 153 18.87 -2.36 2.66
N PHE A 154 18.25 -1.93 1.56
CA PHE A 154 17.51 -2.81 0.68
C PHE A 154 18.27 -3.04 -0.63
N GLY A 155 17.91 -4.14 -1.27
CA GLY A 155 18.34 -4.51 -2.60
C GLY A 155 17.27 -5.34 -3.29
N TYR A 156 17.59 -5.80 -4.49
CA TYR A 156 16.81 -6.80 -5.20
C TYR A 156 17.73 -7.95 -5.61
N ARG A 157 17.14 -9.09 -5.97
CA ARG A 157 17.87 -10.22 -6.52
C ARG A 157 17.50 -10.40 -7.99
N ASN A 158 18.50 -10.67 -8.82
CA ASN A 158 18.25 -11.12 -10.18
C ASN A 158 17.85 -12.61 -10.21
N SER A 159 17.55 -13.14 -11.39
CA SER A 159 17.19 -14.56 -11.58
C SER A 159 18.28 -15.53 -11.12
N ALA A 160 19.55 -15.13 -11.13
CA ALA A 160 20.67 -15.91 -10.61
C ALA A 160 20.83 -15.82 -9.08
N GLY A 161 19.96 -15.06 -8.39
CA GLY A 161 20.01 -14.85 -6.95
C GLY A 161 21.07 -13.85 -6.49
N THR A 162 21.80 -13.20 -7.41
CA THR A 162 22.77 -12.15 -7.07
C THR A 162 22.05 -10.96 -6.45
N TRP A 163 22.50 -10.56 -5.27
CA TRP A 163 21.95 -9.40 -4.58
C TRP A 163 22.61 -8.12 -5.10
N THR A 164 21.79 -7.17 -5.52
CA THR A 164 22.23 -5.83 -5.95
C THR A 164 21.64 -4.81 -5.00
N LYS A 165 22.50 -3.93 -4.49
CA LYS A 165 22.08 -2.85 -3.59
C LYS A 165 21.14 -1.91 -4.35
N LEU A 166 20.03 -1.57 -3.72
CA LEU A 166 19.07 -0.59 -4.18
C LEU A 166 19.35 0.77 -3.55
N GLY A 167 19.49 0.76 -2.23
CA GLY A 167 19.67 1.97 -1.44
C GLY A 167 19.35 1.77 0.03
N ASN A 168 19.17 2.88 0.74
CA ASN A 168 18.97 2.93 2.18
C ASN A 168 17.67 3.65 2.53
N ILE A 169 16.97 3.17 3.56
CA ILE A 169 15.86 3.92 4.16
C ILE A 169 16.43 5.23 4.73
N VAL A 170 15.88 6.37 4.26
CA VAL A 170 16.26 7.72 4.71
C VAL A 170 15.18 8.37 5.56
N LYS A 171 13.94 7.90 5.47
CA LYS A 171 12.82 8.27 6.33
C LYS A 171 11.96 7.03 6.56
N SER A 172 11.47 6.84 7.78
CA SER A 172 10.55 5.75 8.14
C SER A 172 9.65 6.21 9.28
N VAL A 173 8.36 5.95 9.14
CA VAL A 173 7.32 6.15 10.14
C VAL A 173 6.60 4.82 10.28
N ASN A 174 6.62 4.25 11.49
CA ASN A 174 5.92 3.02 11.83
C ASN A 174 5.25 3.22 13.19
N THR A 175 4.00 3.62 13.15
CA THR A 175 3.19 3.98 14.32
C THR A 175 1.82 3.33 14.20
N ALA A 176 1.01 3.47 15.24
CA ALA A 176 -0.37 2.97 15.21
C ALA A 176 -1.22 3.62 14.11
N ASP A 177 -0.88 4.81 13.62
CA ASP A 177 -1.68 5.59 12.66
C ASP A 177 -1.04 5.72 11.28
N GLU A 178 0.27 5.51 11.17
CA GLU A 178 1.04 5.73 9.95
C GLU A 178 2.14 4.69 9.77
N ASP A 179 2.25 4.17 8.54
CA ASP A 179 3.21 3.13 8.19
C ASP A 179 3.80 3.33 6.77
N TRP A 180 4.88 4.10 6.67
CA TRP A 180 5.57 4.37 5.41
C TRP A 180 7.06 4.62 5.58
N ALA A 181 7.84 4.35 4.54
CA ALA A 181 9.27 4.61 4.46
C ALA A 181 9.70 5.01 3.04
N LEU A 182 10.76 5.81 2.97
CA LEU A 182 11.44 6.18 1.74
C LEU A 182 12.82 5.56 1.71
N ILE A 183 13.08 4.74 0.70
CA ILE A 183 14.41 4.21 0.37
C ILE A 183 15.00 5.11 -0.71
N LYS A 184 16.05 5.87 -0.38
CA LYS A 184 16.76 6.68 -1.37
C LYS A 184 17.47 5.77 -2.37
N LEU A 185 17.21 5.95 -3.65
CA LEU A 185 17.86 5.19 -4.71
C LEU A 185 19.31 5.65 -4.88
N GLU A 186 20.24 4.69 -4.95
CA GLU A 186 21.64 4.97 -5.32
C GLU A 186 21.82 5.03 -6.83
N THR A 187 20.94 4.38 -7.58
CA THR A 187 20.90 4.39 -9.04
C THR A 187 19.48 4.20 -9.52
N THR A 188 19.17 4.81 -10.67
CA THR A 188 17.93 4.57 -11.41
C THR A 188 18.09 3.48 -12.48
N LYS A 189 19.28 2.88 -12.57
CA LYS A 189 19.52 1.73 -13.45
C LYS A 189 18.66 0.55 -12.98
N ASN A 190 17.90 -0.06 -13.90
CA ASN A 190 16.95 -1.14 -13.61
C ASN A 190 15.82 -0.71 -12.65
N VAL A 191 15.33 0.52 -12.80
CA VAL A 191 14.12 0.99 -12.14
C VAL A 191 13.04 1.20 -13.19
N GLN A 192 11.86 0.66 -12.92
CA GLN A 192 10.64 0.92 -13.66
C GLN A 192 9.68 1.65 -12.72
N SER A 193 9.30 2.87 -13.08
CA SER A 193 8.33 3.68 -12.32
C SER A 193 6.89 3.24 -12.56
N ASP A 194 6.59 2.82 -13.79
CA ASP A 194 5.23 2.48 -14.20
C ASP A 194 4.77 1.15 -13.62
N LEU A 195 3.47 1.07 -13.32
CA LEU A 195 2.84 -0.19 -12.98
C LEU A 195 3.10 -1.23 -14.09
N PRO A 196 3.45 -2.48 -13.76
CA PRO A 196 3.66 -3.52 -14.77
C PRO A 196 2.32 -4.09 -15.28
N VAL A 197 1.51 -3.23 -15.91
CA VAL A 197 0.20 -3.51 -16.53
C VAL A 197 0.18 -3.03 -17.98
N ASP A 198 -0.43 -3.80 -18.88
CA ASP A 198 -0.63 -3.40 -20.28
C ASP A 198 -2.05 -2.89 -20.53
N ASN A 199 -2.20 -2.05 -21.56
CA ASN A 199 -3.48 -1.65 -22.16
C ASN A 199 -4.46 -0.95 -21.22
N VAL A 200 -3.97 -0.27 -20.17
CA VAL A 200 -4.79 0.55 -19.27
C VAL A 200 -4.09 1.88 -19.01
N SER A 201 -4.85 2.98 -19.04
CA SER A 201 -4.32 4.31 -18.72
C SER A 201 -4.02 4.41 -17.22
N PHE A 202 -2.84 4.95 -16.90
CA PHE A 202 -2.47 5.33 -15.55
C PHE A 202 -2.59 6.85 -15.39
N SER A 203 -3.36 7.29 -14.40
CA SER A 203 -3.51 8.69 -14.06
C SER A 203 -2.31 9.20 -13.29
N SER A 204 -1.83 10.40 -13.64
CA SER A 204 -0.84 11.11 -12.82
C SER A 204 -1.46 11.72 -11.55
N ARG A 205 -2.80 11.71 -11.42
CA ARG A 205 -3.51 12.24 -10.26
C ARG A 205 -3.71 11.15 -9.23
N VAL A 206 -3.11 11.36 -8.06
CA VAL A 206 -3.38 10.56 -6.86
C VAL A 206 -4.85 10.70 -6.48
N MET A 207 -5.51 9.57 -6.27
CA MET A 207 -6.86 9.50 -5.72
C MET A 207 -6.77 9.62 -4.20
N ASP A 208 -7.55 10.51 -3.61
CA ASP A 208 -7.61 10.63 -2.16
C ASP A 208 -8.53 9.56 -1.53
N ALA A 209 -8.51 9.50 -0.20
CA ALA A 209 -9.25 8.49 0.56
C ALA A 209 -10.78 8.60 0.42
N ASP A 210 -11.31 9.81 0.25
CA ASP A 210 -12.75 10.05 0.12
C ASP A 210 -13.23 9.68 -1.30
N GLU A 211 -12.42 9.98 -2.31
CA GLU A 211 -12.68 9.59 -3.70
C GLU A 211 -12.64 8.07 -3.90
N ALA A 212 -11.82 7.35 -3.13
CA ALA A 212 -11.68 5.90 -3.19
C ALA A 212 -13.01 5.16 -2.93
N ALA A 213 -13.94 5.77 -2.19
CA ALA A 213 -15.28 5.24 -1.97
C ALA A 213 -16.09 5.07 -3.27
N ASN A 214 -15.72 5.80 -4.32
CA ASN A 214 -16.38 5.79 -5.62
C ASN A 214 -15.59 5.03 -6.69
N ALA A 215 -14.60 4.21 -6.30
CA ALA A 215 -13.85 3.37 -7.22
C ALA A 215 -14.63 2.11 -7.63
N ASP A 216 -14.44 1.65 -8.86
CA ASP A 216 -14.93 0.36 -9.33
C ASP A 216 -14.27 -0.79 -8.58
N ALA A 217 -12.97 -0.66 -8.30
CA ALA A 217 -12.23 -1.57 -7.44
C ALA A 217 -11.01 -0.85 -6.85
N ILE A 218 -10.50 -1.36 -5.74
CA ILE A 218 -9.16 -1.05 -5.24
C ILE A 218 -8.33 -2.29 -5.42
N CYS A 219 -7.17 -2.13 -6.04
CA CYS A 219 -6.26 -3.20 -6.39
C CYS A 219 -4.90 -2.97 -5.74
N LYS A 220 -4.20 -4.06 -5.44
CA LYS A 220 -2.82 -4.04 -4.98
C LYS A 220 -1.95 -5.03 -5.73
N LEU A 221 -0.67 -4.67 -5.89
CA LEU A 221 0.39 -5.56 -6.33
C LEU A 221 1.34 -5.83 -5.17
N GLY A 222 1.64 -7.10 -4.90
CA GLY A 222 2.61 -7.52 -3.91
C GLY A 222 3.40 -8.74 -4.39
N GLN A 223 4.62 -8.88 -3.89
CA GLN A 223 5.57 -9.88 -4.38
C GLN A 223 5.15 -11.33 -4.11
N VAL A 224 4.22 -11.56 -3.18
CA VAL A 224 3.75 -12.90 -2.82
C VAL A 224 2.39 -13.19 -3.42
N SER A 225 1.39 -12.36 -3.11
CA SER A 225 0.02 -12.63 -3.56
C SER A 225 -0.30 -12.06 -4.95
N GLY A 226 0.64 -11.35 -5.57
CA GLY A 226 0.45 -10.75 -6.88
C GLY A 226 -0.65 -9.70 -6.89
N LEU A 227 -1.46 -9.71 -7.95
CA LEU A 227 -2.63 -8.86 -8.07
C LEU A 227 -3.74 -9.35 -7.16
N SER A 228 -4.26 -8.47 -6.31
CA SER A 228 -5.54 -8.68 -5.63
C SER A 228 -6.35 -7.41 -5.66
N CYS A 229 -7.65 -7.52 -5.93
CA CYS A 229 -8.57 -6.41 -6.00
C CYS A 229 -9.86 -6.73 -5.25
N GLY A 230 -10.51 -5.71 -4.71
CA GLY A 230 -11.84 -5.82 -4.12
C GLY A 230 -12.49 -4.45 -4.00
N LYS A 231 -13.66 -4.41 -3.38
CA LYS A 231 -14.37 -3.15 -3.16
C LYS A 231 -13.78 -2.36 -1.99
N PHE A 232 -13.91 -1.05 -2.08
CA PHE A 232 -13.76 -0.17 -0.94
C PHE A 232 -14.68 -0.63 0.20
N SER A 233 -14.16 -0.61 1.42
CA SER A 233 -14.93 -0.90 2.63
C SER A 233 -15.24 0.41 3.37
N HIS A 234 -14.20 1.10 3.84
CA HIS A 234 -14.32 2.35 4.60
C HIS A 234 -12.98 3.08 4.70
N VAL A 235 -13.02 4.31 5.22
CA VAL A 235 -11.82 5.02 5.72
C VAL A 235 -11.77 4.84 7.24
N ALA A 236 -10.68 4.29 7.76
CA ALA A 236 -10.48 4.12 9.19
C ALA A 236 -10.27 5.48 9.88
N PRO A 237 -10.50 5.60 11.21
CA PRO A 237 -10.26 6.85 11.94
C PRO A 237 -8.84 7.42 11.80
N SER A 238 -7.86 6.55 11.57
CA SER A 238 -6.46 6.93 11.31
C SER A 238 -6.26 7.53 9.90
N GLY A 239 -7.30 7.61 9.07
CA GLY A 239 -7.25 8.05 7.68
C GLY A 239 -6.81 6.97 6.68
N ARG A 240 -6.66 5.70 7.10
CA ARG A 240 -6.32 4.60 6.19
C ARG A 240 -7.50 4.25 5.31
N VAL A 241 -7.26 3.97 4.03
CA VAL A 241 -8.28 3.36 3.18
C VAL A 241 -8.29 1.87 3.45
N VAL A 242 -9.49 1.31 3.65
CA VAL A 242 -9.70 -0.11 3.88
C VAL A 242 -10.52 -0.68 2.73
N PHE A 243 -10.09 -1.79 2.15
CA PHE A 243 -10.76 -2.46 1.03
C PHE A 243 -10.68 -3.98 1.17
N TYR A 244 -11.60 -4.71 0.53
CA TYR A 244 -11.57 -6.18 0.52
C TYR A 244 -10.45 -6.70 -0.37
N GLY A 245 -9.73 -7.73 0.08
CA GLY A 245 -8.66 -8.29 -0.74
C GLY A 245 -7.82 -9.32 -0.01
N LYS A 246 -6.83 -9.87 -0.74
CA LYS A 246 -5.87 -10.84 -0.22
C LYS A 246 -4.48 -10.26 -0.19
N ALA A 247 -3.81 -10.39 0.95
CA ALA A 247 -2.39 -10.13 1.12
C ALA A 247 -1.72 -11.30 1.85
N THR A 248 -0.41 -11.37 1.76
CA THR A 248 0.43 -12.33 2.46
C THR A 248 1.69 -11.61 2.96
N ASN A 249 2.27 -12.10 4.06
CA ASN A 249 3.52 -11.55 4.60
C ASN A 249 4.57 -11.38 3.49
N GLY A 250 5.06 -10.16 3.34
CA GLY A 250 5.97 -9.76 2.26
C GLY A 250 5.32 -8.90 1.16
N ASP A 251 3.99 -8.83 1.09
CA ASP A 251 3.28 -7.87 0.24
C ASP A 251 3.31 -6.44 0.80
N SER A 252 3.69 -6.27 2.08
CA SER A 252 3.84 -4.98 2.74
C SER A 252 4.67 -3.99 1.92
N GLY A 253 4.20 -2.75 1.87
CA GLY A 253 4.73 -1.68 1.04
C GLY A 253 4.32 -1.76 -0.43
N GLY A 254 3.65 -2.83 -0.86
CA GLY A 254 3.23 -3.03 -2.24
C GLY A 254 2.27 -1.96 -2.73
N THR A 255 2.29 -1.74 -4.04
CA THR A 255 1.52 -0.67 -4.70
C THR A 255 0.02 -0.89 -4.57
N VAL A 256 -0.73 0.14 -4.20
CA VAL A 256 -2.19 0.14 -4.19
C VAL A 256 -2.71 1.24 -5.11
N PHE A 257 -3.64 0.88 -5.99
CA PHE A 257 -4.26 1.78 -6.95
C PHE A 257 -5.78 1.51 -7.03
N ALA A 258 -6.55 2.55 -7.29
CA ALA A 258 -7.96 2.45 -7.58
C ALA A 258 -8.19 2.27 -9.08
N VAL A 259 -9.23 1.54 -9.44
CA VAL A 259 -9.76 1.45 -10.80
C VAL A 259 -11.05 2.25 -10.83
N LYS A 260 -11.15 3.21 -11.73
CA LYS A 260 -12.35 4.02 -11.92
C LYS A 260 -12.52 4.36 -13.39
N ASP A 261 -13.69 4.05 -13.95
CA ASP A 261 -14.01 4.33 -15.35
C ASP A 261 -12.99 3.74 -16.33
N GLY A 262 -12.42 2.58 -15.98
CA GLY A 262 -11.38 1.90 -16.75
C GLY A 262 -9.98 2.55 -16.69
N GLN A 263 -9.78 3.59 -15.87
CA GLN A 263 -8.49 4.21 -15.59
C GLN A 263 -7.94 3.78 -14.23
N LEU A 264 -6.62 3.69 -14.11
CA LEU A 264 -5.92 3.43 -12.85
C LEU A 264 -5.52 4.72 -12.18
N HIS A 265 -5.75 4.82 -10.89
CA HIS A 265 -5.36 5.95 -10.07
C HIS A 265 -4.46 5.50 -8.92
N PRO A 266 -3.28 6.08 -8.76
CA PRO A 266 -2.45 5.82 -7.59
C PRO A 266 -3.22 6.18 -6.31
N LEU A 267 -3.23 5.28 -5.33
CA LEU A 267 -3.99 5.45 -4.09
C LEU A 267 -3.09 5.40 -2.86
N GLY A 268 -2.15 4.46 -2.80
CA GLY A 268 -1.33 4.28 -1.60
C GLY A 268 -0.42 3.08 -1.64
N ILE A 269 0.10 2.72 -0.47
CA ILE A 269 0.88 1.49 -0.28
C ILE A 269 0.17 0.57 0.70
N LEU A 270 0.35 -0.74 0.53
CA LEU A 270 -0.22 -1.73 1.41
C LEU A 270 0.54 -1.73 2.74
N GLU A 271 -0.15 -1.51 3.85
CA GLU A 271 0.41 -1.69 5.19
C GLU A 271 0.28 -3.17 5.60
N GLY A 272 -0.93 -3.72 5.48
CA GLY A 272 -1.21 -5.08 5.89
C GLY A 272 -2.67 -5.44 5.70
N GLY A 273 -3.11 -6.53 6.33
CA GLY A 273 -4.50 -6.96 6.30
C GLY A 273 -5.03 -7.29 7.69
N TYR A 274 -6.35 -7.18 7.84
CA TYR A 274 -7.08 -7.59 9.03
C TYR A 274 -7.54 -9.05 8.82
N SER A 275 -6.93 -9.97 9.56
CA SER A 275 -7.17 -11.42 9.43
C SER A 275 -8.62 -11.82 9.70
N SER A 276 -9.36 -11.02 10.47
CA SER A 276 -10.76 -11.23 10.85
C SER A 276 -11.79 -10.82 9.79
N SER A 277 -11.41 -10.08 8.75
CA SER A 277 -12.39 -9.49 7.80
C SER A 277 -12.00 -9.55 6.32
N ALA A 278 -10.91 -10.23 5.96
CA ALA A 278 -10.40 -10.26 4.57
C ALA A 278 -10.26 -8.85 3.95
N THR A 279 -9.96 -7.86 4.80
CA THR A 279 -9.74 -6.47 4.39
C THR A 279 -8.27 -6.10 4.52
N LEU A 280 -7.86 -5.15 3.70
CA LEU A 280 -6.49 -4.65 3.59
C LEU A 280 -6.46 -3.17 3.92
N ALA A 281 -5.46 -2.78 4.71
CA ALA A 281 -5.21 -1.40 5.11
C ALA A 281 -4.19 -0.75 4.16
N VAL A 282 -4.52 0.47 3.73
CA VAL A 282 -3.72 1.26 2.80
C VAL A 282 -3.29 2.53 3.50
N GLN A 283 -1.99 2.79 3.47
CA GLN A 283 -1.45 4.10 3.78
C GLN A 283 -1.66 5.01 2.54
N PRO A 284 -2.51 6.06 2.63
CA PRO A 284 -2.83 6.89 1.47
C PRO A 284 -1.63 7.70 0.98
N LEU A 285 -1.48 7.76 -0.34
CA LEU A 285 -0.34 8.42 -0.97
C LEU A 285 -0.43 9.94 -0.82
N ASP A 286 -1.63 10.54 -0.96
CA ASP A 286 -1.86 11.98 -0.79
C ASP A 286 -1.34 12.50 0.56
N ARG A 287 -1.55 11.74 1.64
CA ARG A 287 -1.01 12.06 2.97
C ARG A 287 0.51 12.01 3.00
N ILE A 288 1.13 10.98 2.42
CA ILE A 288 2.59 10.86 2.34
C ILE A 288 3.16 12.03 1.54
N GLN A 289 2.55 12.39 0.40
CA GLN A 289 2.97 13.51 -0.44
C GLN A 289 2.90 14.83 0.35
N ASN A 290 1.82 15.08 1.07
CA ASN A 290 1.66 16.28 1.91
C ASN A 290 2.71 16.39 3.03
N GLN A 291 3.11 15.27 3.62
CA GLN A 291 4.12 15.25 4.69
C GLN A 291 5.56 15.35 4.19
N THR A 292 5.85 14.82 3.00
CA THR A 292 7.22 14.63 2.53
C THR A 292 7.61 15.57 1.39
N GLY A 293 6.63 16.08 0.64
CA GLY A 293 6.82 16.73 -0.64
C GLY A 293 7.23 15.77 -1.76
N ALA A 294 7.16 14.45 -1.55
CA ALA A 294 7.44 13.48 -2.59
C ALA A 294 6.28 13.42 -3.60
N SER A 295 6.56 13.16 -4.86
CA SER A 295 5.55 12.98 -5.92
C SER A 295 5.89 11.81 -6.83
N ILE A 296 4.87 11.18 -7.40
CA ILE A 296 5.00 10.15 -8.44
C ILE A 296 5.27 10.76 -9.81
#